data_AF-A0A2J8AA37-F1
#
_entry.id   AF-A0A2J8AA37-F1
#
_cell.length_a   1.000
_cell.length_b   1.000
_cell.length_c   1.000
_cell.angle_alpha   90.00
_cell.angle_beta   90.00
_cell.angle_gamma   90.00
#
_symmetry.space_group_name_H-M   'P 1'
#
loop_
_entity.id
_entity.type
_entity.pdbx_description
1 polymer ?
#
loop_
_entity_poly.entity_id
_entity_poly.type
_entity_poly.pdbx_seq_one_letter_code
_entity_poly.pdbx_strand_id
1 'polypeptide(L)'
;AKEALNACPLYLRTSFLLRAYGTDLRAIKWLLHYAAVRAAKEEFYRLMAGNDRAAAADVCVKWLPHCHSLGPLAPPAPAAGSSSNSGTSAQPLSPQAEFMVAEARGAVEGGVPDTLAAMQAAARSADRLGDDLVGWLAWLNVALWTVDGSAGGDFSEDEVLQALDAAAAQRSSAKRWGGDIILESRCRSLKASILQSLKDARAVAKPRADGRLPVQRPLAAAGVGPWLPLESARMKHRKCAGCHCAFAKAQACSGCKQVWYCGRPCQLQHWRSKHKAECAQMAAAVAAAGLGRQQAAVDSS
;
A
#
# COMPACT_ATOMS: atom_id res chain seq x y z
N ALA A 1 8.81 25.87 -16.87
CA ALA A 1 8.12 25.20 -15.73
C ALA A 1 8.04 23.68 -15.89
N LYS A 2 7.43 23.14 -16.96
CA LYS A 2 7.26 21.68 -17.16
C LYS A 2 8.59 20.92 -17.36
N GLU A 3 9.54 21.51 -18.09
CA GLU A 3 10.89 20.96 -18.27
C GLU A 3 11.71 21.00 -16.98
N ALA A 4 11.66 22.11 -16.23
CA ALA A 4 12.30 22.22 -14.91
C ALA A 4 11.76 21.20 -13.90
N LEU A 5 10.45 20.89 -13.95
CA LEU A 5 9.86 19.84 -13.12
C LEU A 5 10.32 18.45 -13.54
N ASN A 6 10.53 18.20 -14.84
CA ASN A 6 11.01 16.90 -15.34
C ASN A 6 12.50 16.66 -15.04
N ALA A 7 13.31 17.71 -14.92
CA ALA A 7 14.72 17.65 -14.54
C ALA A 7 14.93 17.43 -13.02
N CYS A 8 13.89 17.62 -12.20
CA CYS A 8 13.98 17.36 -10.75
C CYS A 8 14.00 15.85 -10.46
N PRO A 9 14.87 15.39 -9.53
CA PRO A 9 14.82 14.03 -8.99
C PRO A 9 13.40 13.61 -8.57
N LEU A 10 13.06 12.35 -8.83
CA LEU A 10 11.70 11.82 -8.64
C LEU A 10 11.16 12.07 -7.22
N TYR A 11 12.00 11.98 -6.19
CA TYR A 11 11.60 12.24 -4.80
C TYR A 11 11.22 13.72 -4.56
N LEU A 12 11.91 14.68 -5.20
CA LEU A 12 11.56 16.10 -5.12
C LEU A 12 10.26 16.39 -5.87
N ARG A 13 10.07 15.83 -7.07
CA ARG A 13 8.80 15.94 -7.81
C ARG A 13 7.63 15.38 -7.01
N THR A 14 7.83 14.20 -6.42
CA THR A 14 6.82 13.51 -5.62
C THR A 14 6.48 14.33 -4.38
N SER A 15 7.49 14.88 -3.69
CA SER A 15 7.28 15.77 -2.55
C SER A 15 6.51 17.04 -2.92
N PHE A 16 6.87 17.67 -4.04
CA PHE A 16 6.22 18.90 -4.50
C PHE A 16 4.76 18.66 -4.91
N LEU A 17 4.49 17.56 -5.61
CA LEU A 17 3.13 17.15 -5.98
C LEU A 17 2.30 16.86 -4.74
N LEU A 18 2.81 16.05 -3.82
CA LEU A 18 2.09 15.72 -2.58
C LEU A 18 1.79 16.97 -1.74
N ARG A 19 2.73 17.91 -1.65
CA ARG A 19 2.52 19.19 -0.96
C ARG A 19 1.48 20.06 -1.66
N ALA A 20 1.45 20.06 -3.00
CA ALA A 20 0.42 20.74 -3.78
C ALA A 20 -0.99 20.12 -3.59
N TYR A 21 -1.06 18.85 -3.17
CA TYR A 21 -2.31 18.19 -2.75
C TYR A 21 -2.64 18.39 -1.25
N GLY A 22 -1.93 19.26 -0.54
CA GLY A 22 -2.16 19.52 0.89
C GLY A 22 -1.66 18.40 1.80
N THR A 23 -0.81 17.50 1.30
CA THR A 23 -0.20 16.45 2.11
C THR A 23 0.84 17.06 3.02
N ASP A 24 0.79 16.72 4.31
CA ASP A 24 1.78 17.18 5.28
C ASP A 24 3.18 16.61 4.99
N LEU A 25 4.23 17.33 5.39
CA LEU A 25 5.63 16.93 5.16
C LEU A 25 5.97 15.58 5.81
N ARG A 26 5.34 15.21 6.93
CA ARG A 26 5.50 13.91 7.57
C ARG A 26 4.95 12.80 6.69
N ALA A 27 3.74 12.94 6.15
CA ALA A 27 3.16 11.97 5.21
C ALA A 27 3.97 11.87 3.90
N ILE A 28 4.53 12.98 3.41
CA ILE A 28 5.44 12.99 2.26
C ILE A 28 6.70 12.18 2.57
N LYS A 29 7.34 12.48 3.70
CA LYS A 29 8.55 11.77 4.14
C LYS A 29 8.28 10.28 4.33
N TRP A 30 7.12 9.93 4.90
CA TRP A 30 6.65 8.56 5.02
C TRP A 30 6.55 7.87 3.67
N LEU A 31 5.85 8.49 2.71
CA LEU A 31 5.67 7.97 1.37
C LEU A 31 7.00 7.76 0.64
N LEU A 32 7.96 8.68 0.81
CA LEU A 32 9.28 8.55 0.23
C LEU A 32 10.08 7.40 0.83
N HIS A 33 10.13 7.28 2.16
CA HIS A 33 10.85 6.18 2.79
C HIS A 33 10.20 4.84 2.46
N TYR A 34 8.88 4.76 2.51
CA TYR A 34 8.13 3.57 2.13
C TYR A 34 8.36 3.20 0.65
N ALA A 35 8.34 4.16 -0.26
CA ALA A 35 8.65 3.94 -1.67
C ALA A 35 10.09 3.46 -1.87
N ALA A 36 11.05 3.99 -1.12
CA ALA A 36 12.44 3.56 -1.17
C ALA A 36 12.64 2.14 -0.62
N VAL A 37 12.01 1.78 0.51
CA VAL A 37 11.99 0.38 1.01
C VAL A 37 11.39 -0.52 -0.04
N ARG A 38 10.30 -0.09 -0.66
CA ARG A 38 9.61 -0.90 -1.65
C ARG A 38 10.47 -1.14 -2.88
N ALA A 39 11.12 -0.10 -3.40
CA ALA A 39 12.02 -0.22 -4.54
C ALA A 39 13.20 -1.17 -4.23
N ALA A 40 13.81 -1.04 -3.04
CA ALA A 40 14.88 -1.94 -2.60
C ALA A 40 14.39 -3.40 -2.51
N LYS A 41 13.18 -3.63 -1.97
CA LYS A 41 12.57 -4.97 -1.85
C LYS A 41 12.20 -5.57 -3.21
N GLU A 42 11.67 -4.77 -4.13
CA GLU A 42 11.36 -5.20 -5.51
C GLU A 42 12.63 -5.57 -6.27
N GLU A 43 13.69 -4.78 -6.13
CA GLU A 43 14.99 -5.09 -6.70
C GLU A 43 15.59 -6.38 -6.11
N PHE A 44 15.51 -6.57 -4.80
CA PHE A 44 15.90 -7.82 -4.14
C PHE A 44 15.18 -9.03 -4.75
N TYR A 45 13.84 -8.99 -4.87
CA TYR A 45 13.09 -10.10 -5.44
C TYR A 45 13.41 -10.32 -6.92
N ARG A 46 13.62 -9.25 -7.70
CA ARG A 46 14.05 -9.36 -9.10
C ARG A 46 15.39 -10.08 -9.21
N LEU A 47 16.35 -9.74 -8.35
CA LEU A 47 17.67 -10.37 -8.30
C LEU A 47 17.57 -11.83 -7.85
N MET A 48 16.76 -12.13 -6.82
CA MET A 48 16.51 -13.50 -6.36
C MET A 48 15.86 -14.37 -7.44
N ALA A 49 14.89 -13.82 -8.20
CA ALA A 49 14.28 -14.51 -9.34
C ALA A 49 15.28 -14.75 -10.49
N GLY A 50 16.22 -13.83 -10.68
CA GLY A 50 17.37 -14.00 -11.59
C GLY A 50 18.49 -14.90 -11.04
N ASN A 51 18.33 -15.46 -9.84
CA ASN A 51 19.32 -16.25 -9.11
C ASN A 51 20.64 -15.50 -8.82
N ASP A 52 20.62 -14.16 -8.81
CA ASP A 52 21.76 -13.32 -8.43
C ASP A 52 21.75 -13.03 -6.93
N ARG A 53 22.12 -14.05 -6.14
CA ARG A 53 22.09 -13.99 -4.68
C ARG A 53 23.09 -12.98 -4.10
N ALA A 54 24.20 -12.74 -4.79
CA ALA A 54 25.24 -11.82 -4.34
C ALA A 54 24.76 -10.37 -4.44
N ALA A 55 24.18 -9.98 -5.56
CA ALA A 55 23.57 -8.66 -5.70
C ALA A 55 22.37 -8.48 -4.76
N ALA A 56 21.56 -9.53 -4.58
CA ALA A 56 20.45 -9.50 -3.63
C ALA A 56 20.94 -9.22 -2.20
N ALA A 57 21.99 -9.91 -1.75
CA ALA A 57 22.60 -9.68 -0.44
C ALA A 57 23.17 -8.25 -0.30
N ASP A 58 23.81 -7.71 -1.35
CA ASP A 58 24.32 -6.35 -1.37
C ASP A 58 23.22 -5.29 -1.21
N VAL A 59 22.06 -5.48 -1.86
CA VAL A 59 20.88 -4.62 -1.67
C VAL A 59 20.44 -4.63 -0.20
N CYS A 60 20.40 -5.79 0.45
CA CYS A 60 20.04 -5.91 1.86
C CYS A 60 21.04 -5.23 2.79
N VAL A 61 22.34 -5.45 2.57
CA VAL A 61 23.43 -4.86 3.37
C VAL A 61 23.42 -3.34 3.28
N LYS A 62 23.17 -2.78 2.10
CA LYS A 62 23.07 -1.32 1.91
C LYS A 62 21.81 -0.74 2.54
N TRP A 63 20.73 -1.50 2.60
CA TRP A 63 19.41 -1.00 2.98
C TRP A 63 19.07 -1.13 4.47
N LEU A 64 19.53 -2.20 5.14
CA LEU A 64 19.28 -2.40 6.58
C LEU A 64 19.76 -1.20 7.43
N PRO A 65 20.99 -0.68 7.24
CA PRO A 65 21.46 0.48 7.98
C PRO A 65 20.59 1.73 7.77
N HIS A 66 20.06 1.93 6.55
CA HIS A 66 19.11 3.01 6.29
C HIS A 66 17.85 2.85 7.14
N CYS A 67 17.26 1.65 7.18
CA CYS A 67 16.07 1.38 8.02
C CYS A 67 16.35 1.66 9.50
N HIS A 68 17.49 1.22 10.02
CA HIS A 68 17.90 1.51 11.41
C HIS A 68 18.06 3.01 11.66
N SER A 69 18.64 3.76 10.71
CA SER A 69 18.78 5.22 10.79
C SER A 69 17.46 5.99 10.71
N LEU A 70 16.33 5.34 10.39
CA LEU A 70 15.01 5.97 10.49
C LEU A 70 14.48 6.00 11.93
N GLY A 71 15.08 5.22 12.83
CA GLY A 71 14.74 5.18 14.26
C GLY A 71 14.64 6.53 14.98
N PRO A 72 15.59 7.47 14.78
CA PRO A 72 15.61 8.79 15.43
C PRO A 72 14.50 9.75 14.96
N LEU A 73 13.69 9.37 13.97
CA LEU A 73 12.65 10.24 13.40
C LEU A 73 11.32 10.17 14.18
N ALA A 74 11.31 9.52 15.34
CA ALA A 74 10.18 9.55 16.25
C ALA A 74 9.79 11.00 16.59
N PRO A 75 8.49 11.32 16.72
CA PRO A 75 8.10 12.62 17.24
C PRO A 75 8.76 12.85 18.61
N PRO A 76 9.16 14.09 18.95
CA PRO A 76 9.56 14.38 20.31
C PRO A 76 8.44 13.88 21.23
N ALA A 77 8.79 13.13 22.27
CA ALA A 77 7.83 12.65 23.24
C ALA A 77 6.93 13.82 23.68
N PRO A 78 5.61 13.61 23.89
CA PRO A 78 4.79 14.64 24.51
C PRO A 78 5.52 15.06 25.78
N ALA A 79 5.66 16.38 26.01
CA ALA A 79 6.51 16.96 27.04
C ALA A 79 6.15 16.39 28.43
N ALA A 80 6.74 15.24 28.76
CA ALA A 80 6.64 14.62 30.05
C ALA A 80 7.65 15.34 30.93
N GLY A 81 7.18 15.83 32.07
CA GLY A 81 7.92 16.66 33.02
C GLY A 81 9.36 16.16 33.20
N SER A 82 10.29 17.07 33.01
CA SER A 82 11.73 16.82 33.05
C SER A 82 12.14 16.22 34.40
N SER A 83 12.49 14.93 34.40
CA SER A 83 13.33 14.35 35.43
C SER A 83 14.56 13.77 34.74
N SER A 84 15.65 14.52 34.81
CA SER A 84 16.94 14.21 34.21
C SER A 84 17.59 13.02 34.92
N ASN A 85 17.58 11.84 34.29
CA ASN A 85 18.49 10.76 34.63
C ASN A 85 19.20 10.31 33.35
N SER A 86 20.50 10.59 33.27
CA SER A 86 21.36 10.42 32.08
C SER A 86 21.85 8.98 31.90
N GLY A 87 20.94 8.02 31.95
CA GLY A 87 21.22 6.66 31.47
C GLY A 87 21.09 6.63 29.96
N THR A 88 22.05 6.04 29.25
CA THR A 88 22.03 5.76 27.79
C THR A 88 20.98 4.70 27.43
N SER A 89 19.73 4.94 27.83
CA SER A 89 18.56 4.23 27.33
C SER A 89 18.41 4.58 25.86
N ALA A 90 18.67 3.62 24.98
CA ALA A 90 18.38 3.77 23.55
C ALA A 90 16.94 4.27 23.39
N GLN A 91 16.74 5.37 22.66
CA GLN A 91 15.39 5.89 22.44
C GLN A 91 14.57 4.85 21.68
N PRO A 92 13.30 4.62 22.08
CA PRO A 92 12.43 3.69 21.36
C PRO A 92 12.27 4.16 19.92
N LEU A 93 12.29 3.21 18.99
CA LEU A 93 12.08 3.48 17.57
C LEU A 93 10.66 4.03 17.35
N SER A 94 10.49 4.87 16.32
CA SER A 94 9.14 5.21 15.86
C SER A 94 8.40 3.96 15.35
N PRO A 95 7.07 3.87 15.43
CA PRO A 95 6.32 2.74 14.88
C PRO A 95 6.61 2.51 13.40
N GLN A 96 6.81 3.59 12.64
CA GLN A 96 7.24 3.52 11.25
C GLN A 96 8.59 2.85 11.11
N ALA A 97 9.59 3.24 11.91
CA ALA A 97 10.91 2.63 11.86
C ALA A 97 10.85 1.14 12.26
N GLU A 98 10.10 0.81 13.31
CA GLU A 98 9.86 -0.59 13.72
C GLU A 98 9.23 -1.40 12.60
N PHE A 99 8.19 -0.88 11.94
CA PHE A 99 7.52 -1.52 10.82
C PHE A 99 8.47 -1.74 9.64
N MET A 100 9.29 -0.75 9.31
CA MET A 100 10.22 -0.80 8.18
C MET A 100 11.35 -1.79 8.44
N VAL A 101 11.85 -1.85 9.69
CA VAL A 101 12.82 -2.86 10.12
C VAL A 101 12.19 -4.25 10.04
N ALA A 102 10.96 -4.44 10.54
CA ALA A 102 10.27 -5.73 10.46
C ALA A 102 10.01 -6.17 9.01
N GLU A 103 9.62 -5.25 8.12
CA GLU A 103 9.46 -5.51 6.68
C GLU A 103 10.77 -5.91 5.99
N ALA A 104 11.88 -5.26 6.35
CA ALA A 104 13.20 -5.55 5.82
C ALA A 104 13.67 -6.93 6.30
N ARG A 105 13.51 -7.23 7.60
CA ARG A 105 13.82 -8.57 8.16
C ARG A 105 13.00 -9.64 7.47
N GLY A 106 11.69 -9.45 7.30
CA GLY A 106 10.85 -10.43 6.59
C GLY A 106 11.23 -10.64 5.13
N ALA A 107 11.88 -9.67 4.48
CA ALA A 107 12.41 -9.85 3.12
C ALA A 107 13.71 -10.69 3.11
N VAL A 108 14.56 -10.54 4.13
CA VAL A 108 15.88 -11.19 4.21
C VAL A 108 15.80 -12.57 4.86
N GLU A 109 15.18 -12.62 6.03
CA GLU A 109 15.08 -13.80 6.90
C GLU A 109 13.87 -14.66 6.54
N GLY A 110 12.91 -14.10 5.79
CA GLY A 110 11.62 -14.72 5.52
C GLY A 110 10.67 -14.66 6.72
N GLY A 111 9.64 -15.49 6.68
CA GLY A 111 8.69 -15.65 7.76
C GLY A 111 9.29 -16.47 8.90
N VAL A 112 10.09 -15.85 9.76
CA VAL A 112 10.60 -16.46 10.99
C VAL A 112 9.90 -15.88 12.22
N PRO A 113 9.88 -16.58 13.38
CA PRO A 113 9.17 -16.13 14.58
C PRO A 113 9.59 -14.72 15.02
N ASP A 114 10.88 -14.40 14.90
CA ASP A 114 11.42 -13.07 15.22
C ASP A 114 10.87 -11.97 14.32
N THR A 115 10.67 -12.25 13.03
CA THR A 115 10.09 -11.29 12.08
C THR A 115 8.63 -11.03 12.44
N LEU A 116 7.87 -12.08 12.77
CA LEU A 116 6.48 -11.94 13.21
C LEU A 116 6.40 -11.13 14.52
N ALA A 117 7.27 -11.43 15.49
CA ALA A 117 7.34 -10.70 16.76
C ALA A 117 7.69 -9.21 16.55
N ALA A 118 8.63 -8.92 15.65
CA ALA A 118 8.98 -7.54 15.28
C ALA A 118 7.81 -6.81 14.62
N MET A 119 7.07 -7.47 13.72
CA MET A 119 5.90 -6.89 13.06
C MET A 119 4.76 -6.62 14.05
N GLN A 120 4.53 -7.55 15.00
CA GLN A 120 3.57 -7.36 16.08
C GLN A 120 3.97 -6.22 17.04
N ALA A 121 5.26 -6.07 17.33
CA ALA A 121 5.77 -4.96 18.12
C ALA A 121 5.49 -3.62 17.42
N ALA A 122 5.79 -3.53 16.13
CA ALA A 122 5.50 -2.36 15.30
C ALA A 122 4.00 -2.02 15.27
N ALA A 123 3.14 -3.03 15.11
CA ALA A 123 1.69 -2.87 15.11
C ALA A 123 1.17 -2.28 16.43
N ARG A 124 1.58 -2.88 17.57
CA ARG A 124 1.21 -2.38 18.91
C ARG A 124 1.77 -0.99 19.18
N SER A 125 2.96 -0.69 18.68
CA SER A 125 3.57 0.64 18.82
C SER A 125 2.77 1.69 18.05
N ALA A 126 2.35 1.36 16.82
CA ALA A 126 1.49 2.22 16.02
C ALA A 126 0.12 2.45 16.68
N ASP A 127 -0.49 1.39 17.24
CA ASP A 127 -1.75 1.51 17.98
C ASP A 127 -1.63 2.47 19.17
N ARG A 128 -0.57 2.33 19.98
CA ARG A 128 -0.33 3.20 21.15
C ARG A 128 -0.15 4.67 20.78
N LEU A 129 0.47 4.94 19.63
CA LEU A 129 0.75 6.31 19.18
C LEU A 129 -0.33 6.90 18.26
N GLY A 130 -1.38 6.14 17.95
CA GLY A 130 -2.43 6.55 17.02
C GLY A 130 -1.94 6.71 15.59
N ASP A 131 -0.92 5.95 15.17
CA ASP A 131 -0.46 5.93 13.78
C ASP A 131 -1.30 4.91 12.99
N ASP A 132 -2.51 5.32 12.65
CA ASP A 132 -3.53 4.46 12.02
C ASP A 132 -3.02 3.78 10.74
N LEU A 133 -2.22 4.48 9.94
CA LEU A 133 -1.73 3.96 8.67
C LEU A 133 -0.68 2.86 8.88
N VAL A 134 0.30 3.11 9.75
CA VAL A 134 1.32 2.12 10.07
C VAL A 134 0.68 0.94 10.80
N GLY A 135 -0.23 1.20 11.73
CA GLY A 135 -0.97 0.16 12.45
C GLY A 135 -1.75 -0.73 11.47
N TRP A 136 -2.46 -0.14 10.52
CA TRP A 136 -3.20 -0.88 9.50
C TRP A 136 -2.29 -1.82 8.68
N LEU A 137 -1.18 -1.31 8.16
CA LEU A 137 -0.24 -2.11 7.36
C LEU A 137 0.47 -3.18 8.19
N ALA A 138 0.88 -2.84 9.41
CA ALA A 138 1.54 -3.76 10.31
C ALA A 138 0.63 -4.94 10.67
N TRP A 139 -0.64 -4.67 11.02
CA TRP A 139 -1.61 -5.73 11.32
C TRP A 139 -1.95 -6.62 10.13
N LEU A 140 -2.05 -6.07 8.91
CA LEU A 140 -2.21 -6.90 7.71
C LEU A 140 -1.00 -7.81 7.48
N ASN A 141 0.21 -7.32 7.72
CA ASN A 141 1.42 -8.14 7.65
C ASN A 141 1.48 -9.18 8.75
N VAL A 142 1.08 -8.86 9.99
CA VAL A 142 0.95 -9.87 11.07
C VAL A 142 0.02 -11.00 10.63
N ALA A 143 -1.15 -10.68 10.08
CA ALA A 143 -2.09 -11.67 9.57
C ALA A 143 -1.48 -12.53 8.46
N LEU A 144 -0.80 -11.90 7.49
CA LEU A 144 -0.11 -12.62 6.41
C LEU A 144 0.95 -13.58 6.95
N TRP A 145 1.90 -13.08 7.75
CA TRP A 145 3.01 -13.87 8.28
C TRP A 145 2.53 -15.02 9.17
N THR A 146 1.41 -14.83 9.88
CA THR A 146 0.78 -15.87 10.69
C THR A 146 0.25 -17.00 9.81
N VAL A 147 -0.52 -16.69 8.77
CA VAL A 147 -1.03 -17.70 7.82
C VAL A 147 0.09 -18.41 7.05
N ASP A 148 1.17 -17.70 6.75
CA ASP A 148 2.32 -18.22 6.02
C ASP A 148 3.20 -19.17 6.86
N GLY A 149 2.87 -19.35 8.15
CA GLY A 149 3.60 -20.27 9.02
C GLY A 149 4.85 -19.68 9.65
N SER A 150 4.93 -18.37 9.82
CA SER A 150 6.13 -17.76 10.41
C SER A 150 6.36 -18.18 11.86
N ALA A 151 5.34 -18.72 12.53
CA ALA A 151 5.40 -19.27 13.86
C ALA A 151 5.64 -20.81 13.90
N GLY A 152 5.79 -21.47 12.74
CA GLY A 152 5.91 -22.92 12.63
C GLY A 152 5.07 -23.50 11.48
N GLY A 153 5.04 -24.83 11.35
CA GLY A 153 4.29 -25.53 10.29
C GLY A 153 2.75 -25.44 10.39
N ASP A 154 2.22 -24.74 11.39
CA ASP A 154 0.79 -24.51 11.62
C ASP A 154 0.52 -23.13 12.21
N PHE A 155 -0.74 -22.69 12.18
CA PHE A 155 -1.17 -21.38 12.69
C PHE A 155 -2.56 -21.45 13.32
N SER A 156 -2.87 -20.48 14.20
CA SER A 156 -4.20 -20.29 14.76
C SER A 156 -5.05 -19.39 13.86
N GLU A 157 -6.22 -19.87 13.44
CA GLU A 157 -7.14 -19.07 12.63
C GLU A 157 -7.63 -17.84 13.40
N ASP A 158 -7.88 -17.98 14.69
CA ASP A 158 -8.34 -16.89 15.54
C ASP A 158 -7.31 -15.75 15.61
N GLU A 159 -6.02 -16.07 15.66
CA GLU A 159 -4.95 -15.05 15.66
C GLU A 159 -4.93 -14.25 14.36
N VAL A 160 -5.16 -14.92 13.22
CA VAL A 160 -5.23 -14.27 11.91
C VAL A 160 -6.44 -13.35 11.83
N LEU A 161 -7.61 -13.82 12.28
CA LEU A 161 -8.84 -13.03 12.29
C LEU A 161 -8.72 -11.82 13.22
N GLN A 162 -8.15 -11.98 14.41
CA GLN A 162 -7.86 -10.87 15.33
C GLN A 162 -6.96 -9.82 14.69
N ALA A 163 -5.90 -10.23 13.99
CA ALA A 163 -5.03 -9.30 13.27
C ALA A 163 -5.78 -8.58 12.13
N LEU A 164 -6.67 -9.27 11.40
CA LEU A 164 -7.50 -8.65 10.36
C LEU A 164 -8.53 -7.66 10.92
N ASP A 165 -9.08 -7.93 12.10
CA ASP A 165 -10.02 -7.04 12.78
C ASP A 165 -9.30 -5.80 13.33
N ALA A 166 -8.11 -5.97 13.93
CA ALA A 166 -7.25 -4.85 14.31
C ALA A 166 -6.88 -3.97 13.10
N ALA A 167 -6.51 -4.59 11.98
CA ALA A 167 -6.28 -3.89 10.72
C ALA A 167 -7.53 -3.12 10.24
N ALA A 168 -8.72 -3.71 10.37
CA ALA A 168 -9.96 -3.06 9.96
C ALA A 168 -10.33 -1.87 10.86
N ALA A 169 -10.06 -1.96 12.16
CA ALA A 169 -10.24 -0.86 13.10
C ALA A 169 -9.38 0.35 12.72
N GLN A 170 -8.08 0.12 12.43
CA GLN A 170 -7.15 1.17 12.03
C GLN A 170 -7.46 1.79 10.65
N ARG A 171 -8.05 1.01 9.73
CA ARG A 171 -8.52 1.56 8.45
C ARG A 171 -9.61 2.62 8.63
N SER A 172 -10.48 2.45 9.62
CA SER A 172 -11.63 3.34 9.82
C SER A 172 -11.19 4.76 10.19
N SER A 173 -10.11 4.88 10.96
CA SER A 173 -9.47 6.13 11.34
C SER A 173 -8.61 6.69 10.19
N ALA A 174 -7.91 5.83 9.43
CA ALA A 174 -7.13 6.23 8.24
C ALA A 174 -7.96 6.85 7.10
N LYS A 175 -9.27 6.54 6.98
CA LYS A 175 -10.17 7.19 6.00
C LYS A 175 -10.18 8.71 6.06
N ARG A 176 -9.88 9.29 7.23
CA ARG A 176 -9.81 10.76 7.42
C ARG A 176 -8.68 11.42 6.63
N TRP A 177 -7.68 10.65 6.21
CA TRP A 177 -6.47 11.15 5.56
C TRP A 177 -6.56 11.21 4.02
N GLY A 178 -7.74 10.96 3.43
CA GLY A 178 -7.91 10.99 1.96
C GLY A 178 -7.12 9.89 1.22
N GLY A 179 -6.60 8.89 1.95
CA GLY A 179 -5.75 7.79 1.45
C GLY A 179 -6.48 6.72 0.63
N ASP A 180 -7.63 7.05 0.06
CA ASP A 180 -8.62 6.14 -0.56
C ASP A 180 -8.14 5.38 -1.81
N ILE A 181 -6.90 5.54 -2.26
CA ILE A 181 -6.60 5.17 -3.66
C ILE A 181 -5.41 4.23 -3.79
N ILE A 182 -4.22 4.59 -3.32
CA ILE A 182 -3.03 3.75 -3.54
C ILE A 182 -2.90 2.69 -2.44
N LEU A 183 -2.98 3.13 -1.18
CA LEU A 183 -2.90 2.25 -0.02
C LEU A 183 -4.11 1.32 0.07
N GLU A 184 -5.30 1.82 -0.30
CA GLU A 184 -6.51 1.01 -0.26
C GLU A 184 -6.48 -0.16 -1.25
N SER A 185 -5.92 0.02 -2.45
CA SER A 185 -5.78 -1.05 -3.43
C SER A 185 -4.87 -2.17 -2.89
N ARG A 186 -3.67 -1.82 -2.40
CA ARG A 186 -2.72 -2.80 -1.84
C ARG A 186 -3.34 -3.54 -0.66
N CYS A 187 -3.96 -2.82 0.28
CA CYS A 187 -4.52 -3.43 1.47
C CYS A 187 -5.71 -4.36 1.14
N ARG A 188 -6.51 -4.02 0.12
CA ARG A 188 -7.55 -4.92 -0.39
C ARG A 188 -6.96 -6.19 -1.00
N SER A 189 -5.93 -6.07 -1.85
CA SER A 189 -5.25 -7.23 -2.44
C SER A 189 -4.61 -8.11 -1.38
N LEU A 190 -3.93 -7.51 -0.39
CA LEU A 190 -3.32 -8.22 0.72
C LEU A 190 -4.36 -8.95 1.57
N LYS A 191 -5.44 -8.26 1.98
CA LYS A 191 -6.55 -8.88 2.70
C LYS A 191 -7.19 -10.03 1.90
N ALA A 192 -7.39 -9.84 0.59
CA ALA A 192 -7.94 -10.88 -0.28
C ALA A 192 -7.02 -12.11 -0.34
N SER A 193 -5.70 -11.89 -0.46
CA SER A 193 -4.71 -12.97 -0.42
C SER A 193 -4.77 -13.75 0.89
N ILE A 194 -4.83 -13.06 2.04
CA ILE A 194 -4.91 -13.70 3.36
C ILE A 194 -6.19 -14.55 3.48
N LEU A 195 -7.33 -14.00 3.06
CA LEU A 195 -8.62 -14.71 3.09
C LEU A 195 -8.62 -15.93 2.17
N GLN A 196 -7.96 -15.84 1.02
CA GLN A 196 -7.80 -16.95 0.11
C GLN A 196 -6.92 -18.05 0.72
N SER A 197 -5.78 -17.68 1.33
CA SER A 197 -4.92 -18.64 2.03
C SER A 197 -5.64 -19.34 3.19
N LEU A 198 -6.49 -18.63 3.94
CA LEU A 198 -7.34 -19.24 4.98
C LEU A 198 -8.34 -20.24 4.38
N LYS A 199 -8.99 -19.87 3.26
CA LYS A 199 -9.92 -20.75 2.56
C LYS A 199 -9.23 -22.04 2.08
N ASP A 200 -8.02 -21.91 1.53
CA ASP A 200 -7.24 -23.04 1.03
C ASP A 200 -6.76 -23.94 2.18
N ALA A 201 -6.30 -23.36 3.29
CA ALA A 201 -5.92 -24.12 4.49
C ALA A 201 -7.09 -24.96 5.04
N ARG A 202 -8.31 -24.39 5.10
CA ARG A 202 -9.53 -25.09 5.52
C ARG A 202 -9.94 -26.22 4.56
N ALA A 203 -9.65 -26.09 3.27
CA ALA A 203 -10.07 -27.06 2.26
C ALA A 203 -9.25 -28.36 2.31
N VAL A 204 -7.97 -28.27 2.68
CA VAL A 204 -7.03 -29.41 2.54
C VAL A 204 -6.81 -30.16 3.84
N ALA A 205 -7.04 -29.53 5.00
CA ALA A 205 -6.73 -30.14 6.28
C ALA A 205 -7.87 -30.04 7.28
N LYS A 206 -8.08 -31.14 8.02
CA LYS A 206 -8.84 -31.07 9.25
C LYS A 206 -8.02 -30.27 10.27
N PRO A 207 -8.64 -29.35 11.03
CA PRO A 207 -7.98 -28.70 12.15
C PRO A 207 -7.38 -29.75 13.08
N ARG A 208 -6.23 -29.42 13.68
CA ARG A 208 -5.67 -30.20 14.78
C ARG A 208 -6.63 -30.19 15.97
N ALA A 209 -6.39 -31.05 16.96
CA ALA A 209 -7.22 -31.12 18.16
C ALA A 209 -7.27 -29.79 18.94
N ASP A 210 -6.25 -28.95 18.81
CA ASP A 210 -6.14 -27.61 19.38
C ASP A 210 -6.70 -26.51 18.46
N GLY A 211 -7.31 -26.86 17.33
CA GLY A 211 -7.90 -25.93 16.38
C GLY A 211 -6.90 -25.30 15.39
N ARG A 212 -5.61 -25.61 15.47
CA ARG A 212 -4.60 -25.05 14.54
C ARG A 212 -4.72 -25.67 13.14
N LEU A 213 -4.50 -24.85 12.12
CA LEU A 213 -4.49 -25.25 10.71
C LEU A 213 -3.05 -25.41 10.21
N PRO A 214 -2.75 -26.44 9.40
CA PRO A 214 -1.43 -26.59 8.82
C PRO A 214 -1.17 -25.59 7.70
N VAL A 215 0.09 -25.19 7.57
CA VAL A 215 0.54 -24.29 6.52
C VAL A 215 0.61 -25.07 5.20
N GLN A 216 -0.19 -24.66 4.22
CA GLN A 216 -0.33 -25.34 2.92
C GLN A 216 0.98 -25.39 2.12
N ARG A 217 1.81 -24.35 2.21
CA ARG A 217 3.17 -24.27 1.67
C ARG A 217 3.79 -22.96 2.14
N PRO A 218 5.05 -22.91 2.59
CA PRO A 218 5.71 -21.63 2.83
C PRO A 218 5.74 -20.86 1.51
N LEU A 219 5.19 -19.65 1.44
CA LEU A 219 5.24 -18.82 0.22
C LEU A 219 6.67 -18.58 -0.27
N ALA A 220 7.66 -18.69 0.62
CA ALA A 220 9.08 -18.68 0.28
C ALA A 220 9.50 -19.80 -0.70
N ALA A 221 8.89 -20.99 -0.65
CA ALA A 221 9.28 -22.12 -1.50
C ALA A 221 8.75 -22.04 -2.94
N ALA A 222 7.76 -21.18 -3.20
CA ALA A 222 7.16 -21.05 -4.52
C ALA A 222 7.89 -20.06 -5.44
N GLY A 223 8.90 -19.33 -4.95
CA GLY A 223 9.58 -18.26 -5.72
C GLY A 223 8.67 -17.07 -6.10
N VAL A 224 7.39 -17.16 -5.77
CA VAL A 224 6.35 -16.18 -5.99
C VAL A 224 5.74 -15.93 -4.62
N GLY A 225 6.36 -15.03 -3.85
CA GLY A 225 5.67 -14.48 -2.69
C GLY A 225 4.33 -13.86 -3.13
N PRO A 226 3.39 -13.61 -2.19
CA PRO A 226 2.06 -13.05 -2.51
C PRO A 226 2.16 -11.60 -3.01
N TRP A 227 3.39 -11.08 -3.05
CA TRP A 227 3.77 -9.81 -3.61
C TRP A 227 3.90 -9.95 -5.13
N LEU A 228 2.75 -10.10 -5.78
CA LEU A 228 2.61 -9.63 -7.16
C LEU A 228 3.29 -8.26 -7.23
N PRO A 229 4.06 -7.97 -8.30
CA PRO A 229 4.45 -6.60 -8.60
C PRO A 229 3.22 -5.74 -8.36
N LEU A 230 3.37 -4.58 -7.71
CA LEU A 230 2.28 -3.62 -7.76
C LEU A 230 2.05 -3.42 -9.24
N GLU A 231 1.03 -4.07 -9.82
CA GLU A 231 0.51 -3.69 -11.11
C GLU A 231 0.31 -2.21 -10.89
N SER A 232 1.15 -1.41 -11.56
CA SER A 232 1.14 0.03 -11.44
C SER A 232 -0.32 0.35 -11.51
N ALA A 233 -0.94 0.71 -10.37
CA ALA A 233 -2.39 0.74 -10.32
C ALA A 233 -2.66 1.73 -11.42
N ARG A 234 -3.20 1.25 -12.56
CA ARG A 234 -3.55 2.10 -13.68
C ARG A 234 -4.81 2.77 -13.17
N MET A 235 -4.65 3.55 -12.11
CA MET A 235 -5.51 4.62 -11.73
C MET A 235 -5.55 5.38 -13.02
N LYS A 236 -6.68 5.22 -13.70
CA LYS A 236 -7.05 6.09 -14.80
C LYS A 236 -7.21 7.43 -14.12
N HIS A 237 -6.10 8.08 -13.79
CA HIS A 237 -6.07 9.42 -13.26
C HIS A 237 -6.68 10.23 -14.38
N ARG A 238 -7.93 10.62 -14.17
CA ARG A 238 -8.64 11.42 -15.13
C ARG A 238 -8.34 12.86 -14.80
N LYS A 239 -8.15 13.66 -15.83
CA LYS A 239 -7.90 15.08 -15.70
C LYS A 239 -9.24 15.80 -15.64
N CYS A 240 -9.40 16.70 -14.68
CA CYS A 240 -10.69 17.36 -14.48
C CYS A 240 -10.87 18.33 -15.63
N ALA A 241 -12.01 18.27 -16.31
CA ALA A 241 -12.23 19.20 -17.42
C ALA A 241 -12.51 20.64 -16.94
N GLY A 242 -12.91 20.83 -15.68
CA GLY A 242 -13.11 22.17 -15.09
C GLY A 242 -11.83 22.78 -14.51
N CYS A 243 -11.14 22.09 -13.59
CA CYS A 243 -9.97 22.63 -12.89
C CYS A 243 -8.62 22.05 -13.34
N HIS A 244 -8.61 21.06 -14.23
CA HIS A 244 -7.41 20.42 -14.76
C HIS A 244 -6.52 19.66 -13.77
N CYS A 245 -6.92 19.55 -12.51
CA CYS A 245 -6.27 18.67 -11.52
C CYS A 245 -6.51 17.18 -11.85
N ALA A 246 -5.58 16.32 -11.43
CA ALA A 246 -5.77 14.87 -11.44
C ALA A 246 -6.51 14.45 -10.16
N PHE A 247 -7.37 13.43 -10.27
CA PHE A 247 -8.19 12.92 -9.17
C PHE A 247 -8.54 11.46 -9.44
N ALA A 248 -8.86 10.70 -8.39
CA ALA A 248 -9.14 9.28 -8.52
C ALA A 248 -10.62 8.92 -8.62
N LYS A 249 -11.47 9.52 -7.78
CA LYS A 249 -12.92 9.31 -7.83
C LYS A 249 -13.51 10.29 -8.82
N ALA A 250 -13.75 9.82 -10.03
CA ALA A 250 -14.20 10.68 -11.10
C ALA A 250 -15.67 10.55 -11.46
N GLN A 251 -16.36 11.69 -11.52
CA GLN A 251 -17.73 11.76 -12.01
C GLN A 251 -17.68 11.99 -13.53
N ALA A 252 -18.07 10.98 -14.29
CA ALA A 252 -18.29 11.14 -15.73
C ALA A 252 -19.52 12.01 -15.97
N CYS A 253 -19.51 12.80 -17.04
CA CYS A 253 -20.73 13.43 -17.54
C CYS A 253 -21.77 12.34 -17.84
N SER A 254 -22.97 12.43 -17.28
CA SER A 254 -24.03 11.44 -17.50
C SER A 254 -24.52 11.40 -18.95
N GLY A 255 -24.41 12.52 -19.67
CA GLY A 255 -24.79 12.62 -21.08
C GLY A 255 -23.79 11.91 -22.00
N CYS A 256 -22.56 12.43 -22.11
CA CYS A 256 -21.59 11.88 -23.07
C CYS A 256 -20.71 10.76 -22.54
N LYS A 257 -20.56 10.62 -21.21
CA LYS A 257 -19.64 9.68 -20.53
C LYS A 257 -18.15 9.80 -20.91
N GLN A 258 -17.77 10.83 -21.69
CA GLN A 258 -16.39 11.05 -22.16
C GLN A 258 -15.61 12.05 -21.30
N VAL A 259 -16.30 13.01 -20.68
CA VAL A 259 -15.68 14.08 -19.88
C VAL A 259 -15.83 13.76 -18.39
N TRP A 260 -14.80 14.08 -17.60
CA TRP A 260 -14.70 13.70 -16.19
C TRP A 260 -14.43 14.90 -15.28
N TYR A 261 -15.01 14.88 -14.08
CA TYR A 261 -14.98 15.98 -13.12
C TYR A 261 -14.69 15.49 -11.71
N CYS A 262 -13.87 16.26 -10.97
CA CYS A 262 -13.61 15.99 -9.56
C CYS A 262 -14.82 16.27 -8.66
N GLY A 263 -15.83 16.99 -9.16
CA GLY A 263 -17.10 17.20 -8.49
C GLY A 263 -18.07 18.07 -9.28
N ARG A 264 -19.29 18.20 -8.75
CA ARG A 264 -20.38 19.04 -9.28
C ARG A 264 -19.95 20.49 -9.63
N PRO A 265 -19.15 21.19 -8.80
CA PRO A 265 -18.79 22.59 -9.10
C PRO A 265 -18.01 22.71 -10.42
N CYS A 266 -16.98 21.87 -10.62
CA CYS A 266 -16.21 21.84 -11.86
C CYS A 266 -17.04 21.39 -13.07
N GLN A 267 -18.02 20.50 -12.86
CA GLN A 267 -18.97 20.13 -13.92
C GLN A 267 -19.82 21.33 -14.36
N LEU A 268 -20.44 22.05 -13.42
CA LEU A 268 -21.29 23.20 -13.74
C LEU A 268 -20.52 24.35 -14.40
N GLN A 269 -19.31 24.62 -13.93
CA GLN A 269 -18.43 25.63 -14.52
C GLN A 269 -18.08 25.28 -15.98
N HIS A 270 -17.58 24.06 -16.22
CA HIS A 270 -17.24 23.60 -17.57
C HIS A 270 -18.48 23.48 -18.48
N TRP A 271 -19.64 23.13 -17.91
CA TRP A 271 -20.91 23.07 -18.63
C TRP A 271 -21.28 24.42 -19.25
N ARG A 272 -21.22 25.48 -18.44
CA ARG A 272 -21.56 26.84 -18.87
C ARG A 272 -20.55 27.41 -19.87
N SER A 273 -19.27 27.07 -19.73
CA SER A 273 -18.23 27.64 -20.60
C SER A 273 -18.16 26.99 -21.98
N LYS A 274 -18.30 25.66 -22.08
CA LYS A 274 -18.06 24.96 -23.35
C LYS A 274 -18.81 23.64 -23.51
N HIS A 275 -18.87 22.83 -22.45
CA HIS A 275 -19.28 21.43 -22.58
C HIS A 275 -20.74 21.26 -23.05
N LYS A 276 -21.63 22.23 -22.77
CA LYS A 276 -23.01 22.18 -23.22
C LYS A 276 -23.14 22.02 -24.74
N ALA A 277 -22.31 22.71 -25.52
CA ALA A 277 -22.34 22.62 -26.98
C ALA A 277 -21.72 21.31 -27.51
N GLU A 278 -20.70 20.79 -26.81
CA GLU A 278 -19.94 19.61 -27.25
C GLU A 278 -20.56 18.29 -26.79
N CYS A 279 -21.37 18.29 -25.73
CA CYS A 279 -21.83 17.08 -25.06
C CYS A 279 -22.64 16.17 -26.00
N ALA A 280 -23.53 16.73 -26.81
CA ALA A 280 -24.35 15.95 -27.74
C ALA A 280 -23.50 15.28 -28.83
N GLN A 281 -22.52 16.02 -29.38
CA GLN A 281 -21.61 15.51 -30.40
C GLN A 281 -20.75 14.36 -29.86
N MET A 282 -20.22 14.53 -28.63
CA MET A 282 -19.45 13.48 -27.97
C MET A 282 -20.29 12.24 -27.66
N ALA A 283 -21.55 12.41 -27.26
CA ALA A 283 -22.45 11.29 -27.00
C ALA A 283 -22.75 10.49 -28.28
N ALA A 284 -23.02 11.18 -29.39
CA ALA A 284 -23.25 10.56 -30.69
C ALA A 284 -22.03 9.77 -31.17
N ALA A 285 -20.82 10.33 -31.02
CA ALA A 285 -19.57 9.64 -31.39
C ALA A 285 -19.36 8.34 -30.61
N VAL A 286 -19.69 8.32 -29.31
CA VAL A 286 -19.60 7.10 -28.49
C VAL A 286 -20.60 6.04 -28.95
N ALA A 287 -21.83 6.44 -29.25
CA ALA A 287 -22.87 5.54 -29.73
C ALA A 287 -22.47 4.88 -31.07
N ALA A 288 -21.99 5.69 -32.02
CA ALA A 288 -21.50 5.20 -33.31
C ALA A 288 -20.32 4.22 -33.16
N ALA A 289 -19.36 4.51 -32.28
CA ALA A 289 -18.22 3.64 -32.00
C ALA A 289 -18.60 2.34 -31.25
N GLY A 290 -19.71 2.33 -30.52
CA GLY A 290 -20.26 1.14 -29.87
C GLY A 290 -20.90 0.18 -30.87
N LEU A 291 -21.68 0.71 -31.81
CA LEU A 291 -22.36 -0.08 -32.85
C LEU A 291 -21.38 -0.79 -33.78
N GLY A 292 -20.32 -0.10 -34.23
CA GLY A 292 -19.30 -0.73 -35.09
C GLY A 292 -18.54 -1.89 -34.43
N ARG A 293 -18.42 -1.88 -33.10
CA ARG A 293 -17.78 -2.97 -32.33
C ARG A 293 -18.69 -4.19 -32.17
N GLN A 294 -20.00 -3.98 -32.13
CA GLN A 294 -20.99 -5.06 -32.08
C GLN A 294 -21.15 -5.72 -33.44
N GLN A 295 -21.14 -4.95 -34.54
CA GLN A 295 -21.19 -5.49 -35.90
C GLN A 295 -19.99 -6.41 -36.20
N ALA A 296 -18.77 -5.96 -35.87
CA ALA A 296 -17.55 -6.75 -36.10
C ALA A 296 -17.49 -8.05 -35.28
N ALA A 297 -18.14 -8.10 -34.11
CA ALA A 297 -18.20 -9.31 -33.29
C ALA A 297 -19.19 -10.35 -33.87
N VAL A 298 -20.25 -9.89 -34.53
CA VAL A 298 -21.24 -10.76 -35.20
C VAL A 298 -20.67 -11.34 -36.49
N ASP A 299 -19.93 -10.55 -37.27
CA ASP A 299 -19.33 -11.00 -38.54
C ASP A 299 -18.11 -11.94 -38.35
N SER A 300 -17.62 -12.09 -37.11
CA SER A 300 -16.51 -12.97 -36.75
C SER A 300 -16.96 -14.31 -36.14
N SER A 301 -18.28 -14.56 -36.09
CA SER A 301 -18.91 -15.78 -35.54
C SER A 301 -19.51 -16.62 -36.67
#